data_AF-A0A379AYR0-F1
#
_entry.id   AF-A0A379AYR0-F1
#
_cell.length_a   1.000
_cell.length_b   1.000
_cell.length_c   1.000
_cell.angle_alpha   90.00
_cell.angle_beta   90.00
_cell.angle_gamma   90.00
#
_symmetry.space_group_name_H-M   'P 1'
#
loop_
_entity.id
_entity.type
_entity.pdbx_description
1 polymer ?
#
loop_
_entity_poly.entity_id
_entity_poly.type
_entity_poly.pdbx_seq_one_letter_code
_entity_poly.pdbx_strand_id
1 'polypeptide(L)' 'MFLPNYFQDPKVLHLNTTPHHAYFIPHPNMQSAVQNSREFSPYFTDLNGNWDFHYFKSY' A
#
# COMPACT_ATOMS: atom_id res chain seq x y z
N MET A 1 10.33 23.72 2.20
CA MET A 1 10.71 22.88 3.37
C MET A 1 11.31 21.61 2.82
N PHE A 2 12.57 21.29 3.16
CA PHE A 2 13.23 20.05 2.71
C PHE A 2 12.86 18.90 3.65
N LEU A 3 12.52 17.75 3.08
CA LEU A 3 12.38 16.52 3.86
C LEU A 3 13.78 16.03 4.26
N PRO A 4 13.95 15.46 5.47
CA PRO A 4 15.16 14.75 5.83
C PRO A 4 15.41 13.53 4.92
N ASN A 5 16.69 13.18 4.72
CA ASN A 5 17.09 11.99 3.98
C ASN A 5 16.87 10.71 4.80
N TYR A 6 15.63 10.36 5.12
CA TYR A 6 15.29 9.21 5.96
C TYR A 6 15.89 7.88 5.46
N PHE A 7 16.08 7.75 4.15
CA PHE A 7 16.70 6.58 3.52
C PHE A 7 18.19 6.38 3.89
N GLN A 8 18.85 7.37 4.50
CA GLN A 8 20.26 7.27 4.94
C GLN A 8 20.40 6.82 6.40
N ASP A 9 19.33 6.84 7.21
CA ASP A 9 19.37 6.42 8.60
C ASP A 9 18.83 4.98 8.75
N PRO A 10 19.68 3.97 9.06
CA PRO A 10 19.25 2.58 9.18
C PRO A 10 18.31 2.33 10.38
N LYS A 11 18.15 3.29 11.29
CA LYS A 11 17.20 3.19 12.41
C LYS A 11 15.78 3.60 12.02
N VAL A 12 15.63 4.32 10.92
CA VAL A 12 14.31 4.78 10.43
C VAL A 12 13.83 3.83 9.34
N LEU A 13 13.09 2.80 9.75
CA LEU A 13 12.55 1.80 8.83
C LEU A 13 11.21 2.21 8.21
N HIS A 14 10.40 2.98 8.94
CA HIS A 14 9.07 3.40 8.52
C HIS A 14 8.61 4.63 9.31
N LEU A 15 7.89 5.53 8.66
CA LEU A 15 7.26 6.70 9.28
C LEU A 15 5.76 6.65 9.05
N ASN A 16 4.97 6.84 10.11
CA ASN A 16 3.51 6.90 10.05
C ASN A 16 2.83 5.70 9.34
N THR A 17 3.47 4.53 9.38
CA THR A 17 2.88 3.29 8.86
C THR A 17 1.95 2.67 9.89
N THR A 18 0.93 1.95 9.40
CA THR A 18 0.07 1.15 10.27
C THR A 18 0.86 0.04 10.96
N PRO A 19 0.51 -0.37 12.19
CA PRO A 19 1.12 -1.53 12.84
C PRO A 19 1.01 -2.81 11.98
N HIS A 20 1.94 -3.74 12.17
CA HIS A 20 1.88 -5.05 11.53
C HIS A 20 0.59 -5.79 11.89
N HIS A 21 -0.09 -6.31 10.88
CA HIS A 21 -1.34 -7.05 11.02
C HIS A 21 -1.46 -8.09 9.89
N ALA A 22 -2.38 -9.04 10.06
CA ALA A 22 -2.73 -9.98 9.00
C ALA A 22 -3.38 -9.24 7.82
N TYR A 23 -3.19 -9.74 6.61
CA TYR A 23 -3.78 -9.15 5.41
C TYR A 23 -5.30 -8.99 5.52
N PHE A 24 -5.82 -7.82 5.15
CA PHE A 24 -7.24 -7.50 5.29
C PHE A 24 -7.78 -6.73 4.08
N ILE A 25 -8.77 -7.33 3.42
CA ILE A 25 -9.69 -6.62 2.53
C ILE A 25 -11.11 -6.91 3.04
N PRO A 26 -11.91 -5.89 3.36
CA PRO A 26 -13.27 -6.11 3.83
C PRO A 26 -14.14 -6.65 2.69
N HIS A 27 -15.18 -7.40 3.03
CA HIS A 27 -16.24 -7.82 2.12
C HIS A 27 -17.60 -7.45 2.73
N PRO A 28 -18.65 -7.24 1.91
CA PRO A 28 -19.96 -6.82 2.42
C PRO A 28 -20.65 -7.89 3.28
N ASN A 29 -20.28 -9.17 3.12
CA ASN A 29 -20.81 -10.28 3.89
C ASN A 29 -19.84 -11.48 3.92
N MET A 30 -20.10 -12.42 4.82
CA MET A 30 -19.26 -13.61 5.04
C MET A 30 -19.18 -14.52 3.81
N GLN A 31 -20.27 -14.69 3.06
CA GLN A 31 -20.24 -15.51 1.85
C GLN A 31 -19.24 -14.96 0.83
N SER A 32 -19.29 -13.65 0.56
CA SER A 32 -18.35 -13.00 -0.33
C SER A 32 -16.91 -13.07 0.20
N ALA A 33 -16.71 -12.92 1.51
CA ALA A 33 -15.39 -13.01 2.14
C ALA A 33 -14.72 -14.39 1.98
N VAL A 34 -15.52 -15.46 1.93
CA VAL A 34 -15.01 -16.84 1.85
C VAL A 34 -14.87 -17.31 0.41
N GLN A 35 -15.80 -16.91 -0.47
CA GLN A 35 -15.90 -17.47 -1.83
C GLN A 35 -15.13 -16.66 -2.88
N ASN A 36 -14.96 -15.36 -2.67
CA ASN A 36 -14.43 -14.49 -3.70
C ASN A 36 -12.96 -14.17 -3.44
N SER A 37 -12.19 -14.02 -4.53
CA SER A 37 -10.92 -13.31 -4.48
C SER A 37 -11.14 -11.85 -4.05
N ARG A 38 -10.11 -11.25 -3.46
CA ARG A 38 -10.13 -9.90 -2.89
C ARG A 38 -10.56 -8.83 -3.90
N GLU A 39 -10.26 -9.03 -5.18
CA GLU A 39 -10.49 -8.08 -6.26
C GLU A 39 -11.99 -7.91 -6.54
N PHE A 40 -12.80 -8.89 -6.15
CA PHE A 40 -14.26 -8.83 -6.26
C PHE A 40 -14.93 -8.16 -5.07
N SER A 41 -14.17 -7.70 -4.07
CA SER A 41 -14.74 -6.87 -3.02
C SER A 41 -15.09 -5.49 -3.56
N PRO A 42 -16.30 -4.95 -3.28
CA PRO A 42 -16.64 -3.57 -3.64
C PRO A 42 -15.80 -2.52 -2.91
N TYR A 43 -15.04 -2.93 -1.89
CA TYR A 43 -14.15 -2.06 -1.12
C TYR A 43 -12.69 -2.16 -1.59
N PHE A 44 -12.40 -2.99 -2.60
CA PHE A 44 -11.10 -3.06 -3.23
C PHE A 44 -11.04 -2.09 -4.42
N THR A 45 -9.87 -1.47 -4.61
CA THR A 45 -9.59 -0.63 -5.78
C THR A 45 -8.21 -0.99 -6.30
N ASP A 46 -8.14 -1.46 -7.54
CA ASP A 46 -6.87 -1.70 -8.20
C ASP A 46 -6.27 -0.38 -8.69
N LEU A 47 -4.99 -0.15 -8.39
CA LEU A 47 -4.22 1.01 -8.85
C LEU A 47 -3.16 0.61 -9.89
N ASN A 48 -3.16 -0.64 -10.34
CA ASN A 48 -2.35 -1.07 -11.47
C ASN A 48 -2.77 -0.32 -12.74
N GLY A 49 -1.80 -0.05 -13.62
CA GLY A 49 -2.04 0.64 -14.88
C GLY A 49 -0.82 1.41 -15.34
N ASN A 50 -1.06 2.45 -16.12
CA ASN A 50 0.00 3.36 -16.54
C ASN A 50 0.22 4.41 -15.45
N TRP A 51 1.49 4.60 -15.09
CA TRP A 51 1.92 5.59 -14.13
C TRP A 51 2.84 6.60 -14.83
N ASP A 52 2.64 7.88 -14.54
CA ASP A 52 3.53 8.94 -15.01
C ASP A 52 4.87 8.84 -14.26
N PHE A 53 5.84 8.20 -14.90
CA PHE A 53 7.14 7.90 -14.32
C PHE A 53 8.23 8.79 -14.92
N HIS A 54 9.12 9.33 -14.06
CA HIS A 54 10.30 10.07 -14.48
C HIS A 54 11.54 9.58 -13.72
N TYR A 55 12.64 9.37 -14.45
CA TYR A 55 13.90 8.92 -13.89
C TYR A 55 14.87 10.09 -13.65
N PHE A 56 15.50 10.11 -12.48
CA PHE A 56 16.52 11.10 -12.10
C PHE A 56 17.84 10.39 -11.75
N LYS A 57 18.98 11.05 -12.02
CA LYS A 57 20.31 10.48 -11.76
C LYS A 57 20.67 10.37 -10.28
N SER A 58 20.09 11.24 -9.46
CA SER A 58 20.26 11.26 -8.02
C SER A 58 18.96 11.72 -7.36
N TYR A 59 18.87 11.48 -6.05
CA TYR A 59 17.95 12.21 -5.18
C TYR A 59 18.27 13.70 -5.21
#